data_AF-A0A3S0CKK9-F1
#
_entry.id   AF-A0A3S0CKK9-F1
#
_cell.length_a   1.000
_cell.length_b   1.000
_cell.length_c   1.000
_cell.angle_alpha   90.00
_cell.angle_beta   90.00
_cell.angle_gamma   90.00
#
_symmetry.space_group_name_H-M   'P 1'
#
loop_
_entity.id
_entity.type
_entity.pdbx_description
1 polymer ?
#
loop_
_entity_poly.entity_id
_entity_poly.type
_entity_poly.pdbx_seq_one_letter_code
_entity_poly.pdbx_strand_id
1 'polypeptide(L)'
;MYQSQKQRWHDRKKKAIELLGGKCCNCGYDKNHAALDFHHVDPSTKSYQWDELRLKCWKSIVNELQKCILLCRNCHAEHHWKEHENTYCENNKLNTEQPKIQSTGKCKKCNEDVYGTIYCSLQCASYSKRKVSRPSADELKEMISKKSYCAIAKEYGVSDNSIRKWAKSYGLFKIKE
;
A
#
# COMPACT_ATOMS: atom_id res chain seq x y z
N MET A 1 1.69 21.24 11.14
CA MET A 1 1.97 19.81 10.84
C MET A 1 3.16 19.36 11.67
N TYR A 2 3.01 18.31 12.49
CA TYR A 2 4.06 17.82 13.39
C TYR A 2 5.24 17.22 12.61
N GLN A 3 6.47 17.31 13.15
CA GLN A 3 7.70 16.90 12.45
C GLN A 3 7.67 15.44 11.99
N SER A 4 7.15 14.52 12.81
CA SER A 4 7.05 13.10 12.39
C SER A 4 6.09 12.88 11.22
N GLN A 5 5.08 13.73 11.04
CA GLN A 5 4.18 13.63 9.89
C GLN A 5 4.88 14.08 8.61
N LYS A 6 5.71 15.12 8.69
CA LYS A 6 6.55 15.58 7.57
C LYS A 6 7.55 14.49 7.19
N GLN A 7 8.28 13.95 8.17
CA GLN A 7 9.27 12.89 7.93
C GLN A 7 8.63 11.67 7.27
N ARG A 8 7.50 11.18 7.80
CA ARG A 8 6.76 10.06 7.20
C ARG A 8 6.35 10.32 5.75
N TRP A 9 6.02 11.57 5.40
CA TRP A 9 5.69 11.94 4.02
C TRP A 9 6.91 11.94 3.10
N HIS A 10 8.05 12.46 3.58
CA HIS A 10 9.32 12.39 2.86
C HIS A 10 9.77 10.94 2.62
N ASP A 11 9.69 10.09 3.64
CA ASP A 11 10.06 8.67 3.52
C ASP A 11 9.17 7.95 2.50
N ARG A 12 7.87 8.27 2.48
CA ARG A 12 6.93 7.76 1.47
C ARG A 12 7.27 8.23 0.06
N LYS A 13 7.61 9.51 -0.12
CA LYS A 13 8.04 10.04 -1.43
C LYS A 13 9.30 9.35 -1.92
N LYS A 14 10.33 9.23 -1.07
CA LYS A 14 11.58 8.54 -1.40
C LYS A 14 11.32 7.12 -1.87
N LYS A 15 10.53 6.37 -1.10
CA LYS A 15 10.18 4.99 -1.43
C LYS A 15 9.36 4.87 -2.73
N ALA A 16 8.46 5.81 -3.01
CA ALA A 16 7.70 5.85 -4.25
C ALA A 16 8.60 6.13 -5.47
N ILE A 17 9.61 6.99 -5.30
CA ILE A 17 10.63 7.26 -6.31
C ILE A 17 11.47 6.01 -6.60
N GLU A 18 11.92 5.31 -5.56
CA GLU A 18 12.65 4.04 -5.70
C GLU A 18 11.85 2.98 -6.48
N LEU A 19 10.54 2.88 -6.24
CA LEU A 19 9.65 1.96 -6.97
C LEU A 19 9.52 2.29 -8.47
N LEU A 20 9.70 3.55 -8.86
CA LEU A 20 9.67 4.01 -10.26
C LEU A 20 11.08 4.14 -10.86
N GLY A 21 12.08 3.49 -10.25
CA GLY A 21 13.44 3.40 -10.79
C GLY A 21 14.40 4.51 -10.34
N GLY A 22 13.99 5.38 -9.41
CA GLY A 22 14.88 6.32 -8.73
C GLY A 22 15.32 7.55 -9.52
N LYS A 23 15.00 7.63 -10.81
CA LYS A 23 15.48 8.67 -11.73
C LYS A 23 14.40 9.12 -12.71
N CYS A 24 14.54 10.32 -13.25
CA CYS A 24 13.72 10.80 -14.37
C CYS A 24 13.86 9.85 -15.56
N CYS A 25 12.75 9.34 -16.11
CA CYS A 25 12.83 8.44 -17.28
C CYS A 25 13.21 9.15 -18.57
N ASN A 26 13.03 10.47 -18.64
CA ASN A 26 13.35 11.23 -19.85
C ASN A 26 14.84 11.61 -19.91
N CYS A 27 15.38 12.20 -18.84
CA CYS A 27 16.74 12.73 -18.82
C CYS A 27 17.70 12.04 -17.84
N GLY A 28 17.23 11.06 -17.07
CA GLY A 28 18.06 10.31 -16.12
C GLY A 28 18.39 11.03 -14.81
N TYR A 29 17.85 12.23 -14.55
CA TYR A 29 18.11 12.97 -13.32
C TYR A 29 17.76 12.17 -12.05
N ASP A 30 18.71 12.05 -11.12
CA ASP A 30 18.60 11.26 -9.88
C ASP A 30 19.19 11.97 -8.64
N LYS A 31 19.68 13.20 -8.78
CA LYS A 31 20.45 13.89 -7.71
C LYS A 31 19.62 14.30 -6.50
N ASN A 32 18.36 14.70 -6.69
CA ASN A 32 17.50 15.17 -5.61
C ASN A 32 16.04 14.73 -5.80
N HIS A 33 15.55 13.92 -4.86
CA HIS A 33 14.16 13.46 -4.82
C HIS A 33 13.12 14.60 -4.81
N ALA A 34 13.48 15.78 -4.29
CA ALA A 34 12.61 16.93 -4.30
C ALA A 34 12.40 17.52 -5.70
N ALA A 35 13.30 17.26 -6.65
CA ALA A 35 13.19 17.70 -8.04
C ALA A 35 12.50 16.67 -8.95
N LEU A 36 12.01 15.56 -8.39
CA LEU A 36 11.28 14.51 -9.09
C LEU A 36 9.79 14.55 -8.74
N ASP A 37 8.95 14.42 -9.76
CA ASP A 37 7.49 14.45 -9.68
C ASP A 37 6.87 13.26 -10.42
N PHE A 38 5.68 12.87 -9.97
CA PHE A 38 4.89 11.78 -10.54
C PHE A 38 3.94 12.35 -11.58
N HIS A 39 4.18 12.00 -12.84
CA HIS A 39 3.35 12.41 -13.97
C HIS A 39 2.43 11.26 -14.39
N HIS A 40 1.13 11.50 -14.49
CA HIS A 40 0.18 10.48 -14.94
C HIS A 40 0.24 10.33 -16.46
N VAL A 41 0.50 9.12 -16.96
CA VAL A 41 0.59 8.86 -18.41
C VAL A 41 -0.75 9.11 -19.12
N ASP A 42 -1.84 8.75 -18.45
CA ASP A 42 -3.20 9.04 -18.90
C ASP A 42 -3.92 9.81 -17.78
N PRO A 43 -4.12 11.13 -17.93
CA PRO A 43 -4.82 11.95 -16.96
C PRO A 43 -6.25 11.47 -16.64
N SER A 44 -6.92 10.76 -17.56
CA SER A 44 -8.28 10.25 -17.35
C SER A 44 -8.34 9.07 -16.38
N THR A 45 -7.24 8.34 -16.21
CA THR A 45 -7.13 7.19 -15.29
C THR A 45 -6.77 7.59 -13.86
N LYS A 46 -6.38 8.86 -13.67
CA LYS A 46 -5.98 9.43 -12.38
C LYS A 46 -7.10 9.29 -11.37
N SER A 47 -6.78 8.67 -10.23
CA SER A 47 -7.72 8.62 -9.10
C SER A 47 -7.37 9.65 -8.03
N TYR A 48 -6.08 10.00 -7.89
CA TYR A 48 -5.61 10.89 -6.84
C TYR A 48 -4.42 11.75 -7.29
N GLN A 49 -4.31 12.94 -6.72
CA GLN A 49 -3.07 13.71 -6.74
C GLN A 49 -2.07 13.17 -5.71
N TRP A 50 -0.77 13.40 -5.93
CA TRP A 50 0.27 12.98 -4.99
C TRP A 50 0.00 13.49 -3.56
N ASP A 51 -0.43 14.74 -3.39
CA ASP A 51 -0.70 15.28 -2.05
C ASP A 51 -1.91 14.66 -1.35
N GLU A 52 -2.92 14.21 -2.11
CA GLU A 52 -4.12 13.54 -1.57
C GLU A 52 -3.81 12.13 -1.06
N LEU A 53 -2.77 11.51 -1.60
CA LEU A 53 -2.29 10.19 -1.19
C LEU A 53 -1.68 10.18 0.22
N ARG A 54 -1.41 11.35 0.83
CA ARG A 54 -0.84 11.48 2.18
C ARG A 54 -1.62 10.70 3.24
N LEU A 55 -2.95 10.67 3.14
CA LEU A 55 -3.82 9.99 4.11
C LEU A 55 -4.18 8.56 3.70
N LYS A 56 -3.77 8.11 2.50
CA LYS A 56 -4.12 6.79 1.99
C LYS A 56 -3.17 5.70 2.50
N CYS A 57 -3.64 4.46 2.38
CA CYS A 57 -2.83 3.29 2.67
C CYS A 57 -1.79 3.08 1.55
N TRP A 58 -0.71 2.36 1.86
CA TRP A 58 0.38 2.16 0.91
C TRP A 58 -0.07 1.42 -0.36
N LYS A 59 -1.02 0.49 -0.25
CA LYS A 59 -1.59 -0.20 -1.42
C LYS A 59 -2.25 0.78 -2.41
N SER A 60 -3.02 1.74 -1.91
CA SER A 60 -3.61 2.79 -2.78
C SER A 60 -2.56 3.68 -3.42
N ILE A 61 -1.46 3.98 -2.70
CA ILE A 61 -0.34 4.75 -3.26
C ILE A 61 0.28 3.98 -4.44
N VAL A 62 0.59 2.70 -4.26
CA VAL A 62 1.19 1.86 -5.31
C VAL A 62 0.26 1.75 -6.53
N ASN A 63 -1.04 1.54 -6.32
CA ASN A 63 -2.01 1.49 -7.40
C ASN A 63 -2.07 2.78 -8.23
N GLU A 64 -1.89 3.94 -7.58
CA GLU A 64 -1.82 5.21 -8.29
C GLU A 64 -0.48 5.37 -9.01
N LEU A 65 0.64 5.01 -8.37
CA LEU A 65 1.97 5.07 -8.97
C LEU A 65 2.11 4.19 -10.22
N GLN A 66 1.37 3.08 -10.31
CA GLN A 66 1.34 2.21 -11.51
C GLN A 66 0.83 2.92 -12.77
N LYS A 67 0.14 4.06 -12.61
CA LYS A 67 -0.37 4.91 -13.70
C LYS A 67 0.56 6.08 -13.99
N CYS A 68 1.60 6.23 -13.18
CA CYS A 68 2.50 7.35 -13.23
C CYS A 68 3.86 6.95 -13.78
N ILE A 69 4.53 7.96 -14.33
CA ILE A 69 5.94 7.96 -14.61
C ILE A 69 6.65 8.99 -13.73
N LEU A 70 7.95 8.80 -13.61
CA LEU A 70 8.82 9.66 -12.84
C LEU A 70 9.57 10.62 -13.76
N LEU A 71 9.32 11.92 -13.61
CA LEU A 71 9.98 12.98 -14.36
C LEU A 71 10.65 13.98 -13.40
N CYS A 72 11.73 14.62 -13.84
CA CYS A 72 12.21 15.81 -13.13
C CYS A 72 11.30 17.00 -13.44
N ARG A 73 11.32 18.03 -12.58
CA ARG A 73 10.47 19.23 -12.73
C ARG A 73 10.58 19.87 -14.13
N ASN A 74 11.78 19.91 -14.72
CA ASN A 74 11.99 20.50 -16.04
C ASN A 74 11.30 19.65 -17.13
N CYS A 75 11.60 18.35 -17.19
CA CYS A 75 10.97 17.46 -18.17
C CYS A 75 9.44 17.37 -17.96
N HIS A 76 8.97 17.45 -16.72
CA HIS A 76 7.54 17.47 -16.42
C HIS A 76 6.87 18.74 -16.97
N ALA A 77 7.48 19.92 -16.76
CA ALA A 77 6.97 21.18 -17.30
C ALA A 77 7.00 21.21 -18.84
N GLU A 78 8.09 20.74 -19.46
CA GLU A 78 8.19 20.61 -20.92
C GLU A 78 7.10 19.71 -21.50
N HIS A 79 6.73 18.65 -20.76
CA HIS A 79 5.69 17.73 -21.21
C HIS A 79 4.30 18.38 -21.16
N HIS A 80 3.94 19.01 -20.04
CA HIS A 80 2.67 19.77 -19.93
C HIS A 80 2.58 20.88 -20.98
N TRP A 81 3.69 21.57 -21.29
CA TRP A 81 3.71 22.59 -22.33
C TRP A 81 3.35 22.02 -23.71
N LYS A 82 3.98 20.89 -24.09
CA LYS A 82 3.72 20.23 -25.38
C LYS A 82 2.29 19.70 -25.50
N GLU A 83 1.69 19.22 -24.39
CA GLU A 83 0.29 18.79 -24.36
C GLU A 83 -0.69 19.94 -24.64
N HIS A 84 -0.37 21.16 -24.18
CA HIS A 84 -1.23 22.33 -24.36
C HIS A 84 -1.14 22.97 -25.75
N GLU A 85 -0.03 22.80 -26.47
CA GLU A 85 0.21 23.52 -27.73
C GLU A 85 -0.41 22.83 -28.97
N ASN A 86 -0.91 21.60 -28.85
CA ASN A 86 -1.55 20.82 -29.93
C ASN A 86 -0.83 20.89 -31.29
N THR A 87 0.49 21.14 -31.28
CA THR A 87 1.34 21.18 -32.46
C THR A 87 1.88 19.77 -32.65
N TYR A 88 1.32 19.07 -33.64
CA TYR A 88 1.72 17.75 -34.06
C TYR A 88 3.17 17.81 -34.58
N CYS A 89 4.15 17.65 -33.69
CA CYS A 89 5.51 17.33 -34.07
C CYS A 89 5.69 15.82 -33.90
N GLU A 90 5.71 15.09 -35.02
CA GLU A 90 5.67 13.63 -35.15
C GLU A 90 6.73 12.85 -34.34
N ASN A 91 7.68 13.52 -33.68
CA ASN A 91 8.92 12.92 -33.19
C ASN A 91 9.19 13.04 -31.68
N ASN A 92 8.18 13.22 -30.84
CA ASN A 92 8.41 13.20 -29.38
C ASN A 92 7.34 12.42 -28.62
N LYS A 93 7.24 11.13 -28.91
CA LYS A 93 6.62 10.18 -27.98
C LYS A 93 7.50 10.16 -26.74
N LEU A 94 6.98 10.64 -25.62
CA LEU A 94 7.55 10.33 -24.31
C LEU A 94 7.78 8.82 -24.29
N ASN A 95 8.93 8.36 -23.78
CA ASN A 95 9.13 6.93 -23.64
C ASN A 95 8.17 6.41 -22.56
N THR A 96 6.95 6.09 -22.97
CA THR A 96 5.85 5.59 -22.14
C THR A 96 6.09 4.15 -21.70
N GLU A 97 7.14 3.52 -22.22
CA GLU A 97 7.67 2.23 -21.75
C GLU A 97 8.41 2.39 -20.41
N GLN A 98 7.87 3.16 -19.47
CA GLN A 98 8.33 3.00 -18.11
C GLN A 98 8.03 1.57 -17.65
N PRO A 99 9.01 0.87 -17.08
CA PRO A 99 8.81 -0.49 -16.62
C PRO A 99 7.70 -0.50 -15.57
N LYS A 100 6.72 -1.39 -15.74
CA LYS A 100 5.69 -1.63 -14.73
C LYS A 100 6.38 -1.83 -13.38
N ILE A 101 5.90 -1.13 -12.36
CA ILE A 101 6.43 -1.27 -10.98
C ILE A 101 6.50 -2.76 -10.65
N GLN A 102 7.70 -3.26 -10.41
CA GLN A 102 7.93 -4.66 -10.07
C GLN A 102 7.70 -4.89 -8.59
N SER A 103 7.22 -6.08 -8.23
CA SER A 103 7.10 -6.44 -6.84
C SER A 103 8.48 -6.52 -6.20
N THR A 104 8.63 -5.94 -5.00
CA THR A 104 9.88 -6.00 -4.25
C THR A 104 10.01 -7.29 -3.45
N GLY A 105 9.07 -8.22 -3.60
CA GLY A 105 9.01 -9.49 -2.89
C GLY A 105 7.59 -9.98 -2.66
N LYS A 106 7.46 -10.96 -1.77
CA LYS A 106 6.18 -11.58 -1.38
C LYS A 106 5.83 -11.29 0.08
N CYS A 107 4.54 -11.19 0.36
CA CYS A 107 3.97 -10.97 1.68
C CYS A 107 4.29 -12.16 2.59
N LYS A 108 4.93 -11.92 3.73
CA LYS A 108 5.27 -12.98 4.70
C LYS A 108 4.08 -13.72 5.32
N LYS A 109 2.83 -13.29 5.05
CA LYS A 109 1.62 -13.92 5.62
C LYS A 109 0.74 -14.63 4.58
N CYS A 110 0.52 -14.04 3.41
CA CYS A 110 -0.37 -14.59 2.39
C CYS A 110 0.31 -14.86 1.03
N ASN A 111 1.61 -14.58 0.91
CA ASN A 111 2.40 -14.77 -0.31
C ASN A 111 2.00 -13.90 -1.53
N GLU A 112 1.11 -12.91 -1.35
CA GLU A 112 0.83 -11.89 -2.38
C GLU A 112 2.03 -10.99 -2.65
N ASP A 113 2.12 -10.41 -3.85
CA ASP A 113 3.13 -9.41 -4.18
C ASP A 113 3.08 -8.18 -3.27
N VAL A 114 4.25 -7.71 -2.88
CA VAL A 114 4.42 -6.50 -2.06
C VAL A 114 5.36 -5.51 -2.75
N TYR A 115 5.17 -4.23 -2.43
CA TYR A 115 5.85 -3.13 -3.11
C TYR A 115 6.50 -2.23 -2.06
N GLY A 116 7.76 -2.50 -1.74
CA GLY A 116 8.54 -1.89 -0.67
C GLY A 116 7.99 -2.14 0.75
N THR A 117 7.01 -3.01 0.93
CA THR A 117 6.48 -3.40 2.25
C THR A 117 6.75 -4.88 2.52
N ILE A 118 6.70 -5.28 3.79
CA ILE A 118 6.83 -6.70 4.18
C ILE A 118 5.48 -7.46 4.03
N TYR A 119 4.37 -6.73 4.10
CA TYR A 119 3.02 -7.26 4.05
C TYR A 119 2.18 -6.51 3.01
N CYS A 120 1.23 -7.21 2.38
CA CYS A 120 0.35 -6.63 1.35
C CYS A 120 -0.73 -5.70 1.93
N SER A 121 -1.08 -5.86 3.20
CA SER A 121 -2.16 -5.12 3.86
C SER A 121 -1.91 -4.92 5.35
N LEU A 122 -2.62 -3.95 5.95
CA LEU A 122 -2.65 -3.74 7.40
C LEU A 122 -3.18 -4.98 8.13
N GLN A 123 -4.10 -5.72 7.52
CA GLN A 123 -4.62 -6.97 8.05
C GLN A 123 -3.50 -8.02 8.14
N CYS A 124 -2.74 -8.25 7.07
CA CYS A 124 -1.61 -9.19 7.10
C CYS A 124 -0.54 -8.78 8.11
N ALA A 125 -0.23 -7.48 8.22
CA ALA A 125 0.72 -6.97 9.21
C ALA A 125 0.20 -7.08 10.66
N SER A 126 -1.11 -7.03 10.87
CA SER A 126 -1.73 -7.28 12.18
C SER A 126 -1.74 -8.78 12.50
N TYR A 127 -2.04 -9.61 11.50
CA TYR A 127 -2.11 -11.06 11.65
C TYR A 127 -0.75 -11.67 11.95
N SER A 128 0.33 -11.13 11.38
CA SER A 128 1.69 -11.59 11.66
C SER A 128 2.16 -11.31 13.09
N LYS A 129 1.54 -10.34 13.78
CA LYS A 129 1.83 -10.02 15.19
C LYS A 129 1.09 -10.93 16.17
N ARG A 130 0.17 -11.77 15.69
CA ARG A 130 -0.59 -12.67 16.57
C ARG A 130 0.34 -13.74 17.15
N LYS A 131 0.28 -13.92 18.47
CA LYS A 131 1.02 -14.98 19.18
C LYS A 131 0.60 -16.39 18.74
N VAL A 132 -0.66 -16.54 18.32
CA VAL A 132 -1.27 -17.84 18.01
C VAL A 132 -2.09 -17.78 16.74
N SER A 133 -2.12 -18.89 16.02
CA SER A 133 -3.03 -19.13 14.91
C SER A 133 -4.45 -19.28 15.45
N ARG A 134 -5.31 -18.34 15.11
CA ARG A 134 -6.71 -18.31 15.56
C ARG A 134 -7.54 -19.34 14.76
N PRO A 135 -8.42 -20.13 15.40
CA PRO A 135 -9.32 -21.04 14.71
C PRO A 135 -10.31 -20.31 13.80
N SER A 136 -10.92 -21.04 12.87
CA SER A 136 -12.01 -20.54 12.04
C SER A 136 -13.23 -20.16 12.89
N ALA A 137 -14.19 -19.44 12.30
CA ALA A 137 -15.42 -19.07 13.01
C ALA A 137 -16.23 -20.31 13.42
N ASP A 138 -16.29 -21.31 12.53
CA ASP A 138 -17.04 -22.55 12.75
C ASP A 138 -16.36 -23.45 13.78
N GLU A 139 -15.03 -23.61 13.68
CA GLU A 139 -14.23 -24.34 14.68
C GLU A 139 -14.42 -23.73 16.06
N LEU A 140 -14.31 -22.40 16.18
CA LEU A 140 -14.47 -21.75 17.46
C LEU A 140 -15.89 -21.90 18.02
N LYS A 141 -16.91 -21.84 17.16
CA LYS A 141 -18.31 -22.05 17.55
C LYS A 141 -18.51 -23.45 18.11
N GLU A 142 -17.97 -24.46 17.45
CA GLU A 142 -18.02 -25.86 17.91
C GLU A 142 -17.30 -26.04 19.26
N MET A 143 -16.12 -25.43 19.42
CA MET A 143 -15.38 -25.47 20.68
C MET A 143 -16.16 -24.82 21.83
N ILE A 144 -16.80 -23.67 21.58
CA ILE A 144 -17.62 -22.96 22.60
C ILE A 144 -18.82 -23.79 23.03
N SER A 145 -19.41 -24.60 22.15
CA SER A 145 -20.50 -25.51 22.51
C SER A 145 -20.05 -26.66 23.42
N LYS A 146 -18.80 -27.10 23.31
CA LYS A 146 -18.27 -28.27 24.02
C LYS A 146 -17.48 -27.93 25.29
N LYS A 147 -16.83 -26.77 25.33
CA LYS A 147 -15.85 -26.38 26.37
C LYS A 147 -16.11 -24.98 26.89
N SER A 148 -15.67 -24.71 28.12
CA SER A 148 -15.69 -23.35 28.67
C SER A 148 -14.64 -22.47 27.99
N TYR A 149 -14.87 -21.14 27.99
CA TYR A 149 -13.89 -20.17 27.48
C TYR A 149 -12.51 -20.32 28.13
N CYS A 150 -12.45 -20.65 29.43
CA CYS A 150 -11.19 -20.87 30.14
C CYS A 150 -10.45 -22.13 29.64
N ALA A 151 -11.18 -23.21 29.35
CA ALA A 151 -10.59 -24.44 28.82
C ALA A 151 -10.00 -24.21 27.41
N ILE A 152 -10.75 -23.54 26.53
CA ILE A 152 -10.27 -23.17 25.19
C ILE A 152 -9.04 -22.25 25.29
N ALA A 153 -9.07 -21.28 26.19
CA ALA A 153 -7.96 -20.36 26.40
C ALA A 153 -6.66 -21.07 26.80
N LYS A 154 -6.78 -22.07 27.68
CA LYS A 154 -5.64 -22.91 28.10
C LYS A 154 -5.05 -23.69 26.93
N GLU A 155 -5.88 -24.26 26.05
CA GLU A 155 -5.44 -25.00 24.85
C GLU A 155 -4.63 -24.12 23.88
N TYR A 156 -5.08 -22.89 23.65
CA TYR A 156 -4.38 -21.93 22.80
C TYR A 156 -3.29 -21.13 23.53
N GLY A 157 -3.06 -21.32 24.83
CA GLY A 157 -2.07 -20.54 25.59
C GLY A 157 -2.36 -19.03 25.62
N VAL A 158 -3.63 -18.64 25.64
CA VAL A 158 -4.12 -17.25 25.70
C VAL A 158 -5.05 -17.06 26.91
N SER A 159 -5.49 -15.83 27.17
CA SER A 159 -6.50 -15.55 28.21
C SER A 159 -7.92 -15.85 27.73
N ASP A 160 -8.83 -16.16 28.66
CA ASP A 160 -10.26 -16.36 28.37
C ASP A 160 -10.88 -15.12 27.69
N ASN A 161 -10.47 -13.92 28.09
CA ASN A 161 -10.85 -12.66 27.44
C ASN A 161 -10.44 -12.61 25.97
N SER A 162 -9.31 -13.23 25.60
CA SER A 162 -8.89 -13.32 24.19
C SER A 162 -9.87 -14.17 23.39
N ILE A 163 -10.32 -15.32 23.92
CA ILE A 163 -11.33 -16.17 23.30
C ILE A 163 -12.68 -15.44 23.19
N ARG A 164 -13.08 -14.69 24.22
CA ARG A 164 -14.29 -13.83 24.17
C ARG A 164 -14.18 -12.76 23.07
N LYS A 165 -13.03 -12.08 22.95
CA LYS A 165 -12.79 -11.12 21.87
C LYS A 165 -12.80 -11.78 20.49
N TRP A 166 -12.33 -13.02 20.39
CA TRP A 166 -12.44 -13.80 19.16
C TRP A 166 -13.91 -14.07 18.84
N ALA A 167 -14.69 -14.62 19.76
CA ALA A 167 -16.13 -14.79 19.58
C ALA A 167 -16.83 -13.49 19.13
N LYS A 168 -16.41 -12.32 19.65
CA LYS A 168 -16.94 -11.00 19.26
C LYS A 168 -16.68 -10.69 17.82
N SER A 169 -15.42 -10.83 17.43
CA SER A 169 -14.95 -10.56 16.08
C SER A 169 -15.58 -11.49 15.04
N TYR A 170 -16.08 -12.66 15.44
CA TYR A 170 -16.80 -13.59 14.58
C TYR A 170 -18.33 -13.45 14.67
N GLY A 171 -18.85 -12.52 15.47
CA GLY A 171 -20.31 -12.36 15.63
C GLY A 171 -20.98 -13.53 16.37
N LEU A 172 -20.22 -14.30 17.16
CA LEU A 172 -20.73 -15.49 17.88
C LEU A 172 -21.40 -15.15 19.22
N PHE A 173 -21.50 -13.87 19.59
CA PHE A 173 -22.33 -13.47 20.73
C PHE A 173 -23.79 -13.50 20.31
N LYS A 174 -24.56 -14.37 20.95
CA LYS A 174 -26.00 -14.16 21.04
C LYS A 174 -26.21 -12.78 21.65
N ILE A 175 -26.80 -11.85 20.90
CA ILE A 175 -27.58 -10.78 21.51
C ILE A 175 -28.57 -11.54 22.41
N LYS A 176 -28.43 -11.43 23.73
CA LYS A 176 -29.51 -11.88 24.60
C LYS A 176 -30.70 -11.02 24.22
N GLU A 177 -31.76 -11.66 23.72
CA GLU A 177 -33.10 -11.08 23.66
C GLU A 177 -33.47 -10.48 25.02
#